data_AF-B9RYQ1-F1
#
_entry.id   AF-B9RYQ1-F1
#
_cell.length_a   1.000
_cell.length_b   1.000
_cell.length_c   1.000
_cell.angle_alpha   90.00
_cell.angle_beta   90.00
_cell.angle_gamma   90.00
#
_symmetry.space_group_name_H-M   'P 1'
#
loop_
_entity.id
_entity.type
_entity.pdbx_description
1 polymer ?
#
loop_
_entity_poly.entity_id
_entity_poly.type
_entity_poly.pdbx_seq_one_letter_code
_entity_poly.pdbx_strand_id
1 'polypeptide(L)'
;MTEVATSVVHEVLGRRVQDVDQPIVDYIINVLADEDFDFGEEGEGAFDAIGELLVGAGCVSDFDECRLVCSKLCDRFGKHGLVKPKPAVRSLTTPFRMNEGMDEDVPKKKPEVIDGPLLTERDRAKLERRKRKDERQREAQYQMHLAEMEAVRAGMPVVCVNHDSGTGPAVKDIHMENFNISVGGRDLIVDGSVTLSFGRHYGLVGRNGTGKTTFLRHMAMHAIDGIPSNCQILHVEQEVVGDDTSALQCVLNTDIERTQLLAEEAHILARHRDLEFGGENGNNKGDQNGTIDKDSISQRLEEIYKRLEFIDAYSAEARAASILAVLTLIRNICLNYIGQKTRSNKPFLRTCQRISSLCSNMSCIIRRSLNKLKLHLSKVLN
;
A
#
# COMPACT_ATOMS: atom_id res chain seq x y z
N MET A 1 -18.42 -23.28 19.87
CA MET A 1 -18.21 -23.14 18.41
C MET A 1 -16.77 -23.47 18.04
N THR A 2 -15.80 -22.83 18.71
CA THR A 2 -14.36 -23.06 18.55
C THR A 2 -13.91 -24.51 18.75
N GLU A 3 -14.43 -25.24 19.74
CA GLU A 3 -14.06 -26.66 19.96
C GLU A 3 -14.48 -27.57 18.81
N VAL A 4 -15.68 -27.36 18.25
CA VAL A 4 -16.18 -28.09 17.09
C VAL A 4 -15.35 -27.72 15.85
N ALA A 5 -15.06 -26.43 15.66
CA ALA A 5 -14.21 -25.96 14.57
C ALA A 5 -12.80 -26.56 14.65
N THR A 6 -12.21 -26.64 15.84
CA THR A 6 -10.90 -27.25 16.09
C THR A 6 -10.91 -28.72 15.66
N SER A 7 -11.90 -29.49 16.09
CA SER A 7 -12.02 -30.90 15.72
C SER A 7 -12.17 -31.09 14.20
N VAL A 8 -12.98 -30.26 13.54
CA VAL A 8 -13.21 -30.36 12.08
C VAL A 8 -11.95 -29.98 11.31
N VAL A 9 -11.24 -28.93 11.72
CA VAL A 9 -9.99 -28.48 11.08
C VAL A 9 -8.91 -29.55 11.22
N HIS A 10 -8.74 -30.14 12.41
CA HIS A 10 -7.79 -31.23 12.60
C HIS A 10 -8.19 -32.53 11.89
N GLU A 11 -9.49 -32.83 11.72
CA GLU A 11 -9.94 -33.99 10.93
C GLU A 11 -9.64 -33.80 9.44
N VAL A 12 -9.90 -32.61 8.90
CA VAL A 12 -9.78 -32.35 7.45
C VAL A 12 -8.33 -32.11 7.02
N LEU A 13 -7.55 -31.36 7.81
CA LEU A 13 -6.13 -31.10 7.52
C LEU A 13 -5.21 -32.22 8.04
N GLY A 14 -5.63 -32.97 9.07
CA GLY A 14 -4.94 -34.17 9.55
C GLY A 14 -3.48 -33.92 9.94
N ARG A 15 -2.57 -34.76 9.42
CA ARG A 15 -1.12 -34.65 9.68
C ARG A 15 -0.49 -33.36 9.12
N ARG A 16 -1.16 -32.66 8.20
CA ARG A 16 -0.63 -31.44 7.55
C ARG A 16 -0.56 -30.25 8.51
N VAL A 17 -1.23 -30.32 9.65
CA VAL A 17 -1.24 -29.28 10.70
C VAL A 17 -0.09 -29.44 11.69
N GLN A 18 0.53 -30.63 11.76
CA GLN A 18 1.56 -30.92 12.78
C GLN A 18 2.87 -30.15 12.55
N ASP A 19 3.16 -29.81 11.29
CA ASP A 19 4.37 -29.08 10.91
C ASP A 19 4.15 -27.55 10.85
N VAL A 20 2.95 -27.08 11.20
CA VAL A 20 2.54 -25.67 11.08
C VAL A 20 2.58 -25.00 12.45
N ASP A 21 3.02 -23.74 12.48
CA ASP A 21 3.05 -22.95 13.71
C ASP A 21 1.66 -22.84 14.34
N GLN A 22 1.57 -23.11 15.64
CA GLN A 22 0.32 -23.06 16.42
C GLN A 22 -0.51 -21.77 16.19
N PRO A 23 0.08 -20.55 16.14
CA PRO A 23 -0.68 -19.32 15.87
C PRO A 23 -1.38 -19.30 14.52
N ILE A 24 -0.82 -19.95 13.50
CA ILE A 24 -1.44 -20.06 12.16
C ILE A 24 -2.67 -20.97 12.24
N VAL A 25 -2.55 -22.06 12.98
CA VAL A 25 -3.64 -23.02 13.21
C VAL A 25 -4.77 -22.36 13.99
N ASP A 26 -4.45 -21.67 15.08
CA ASP A 26 -5.40 -20.92 15.90
C ASP A 26 -6.12 -19.85 15.07
N TYR A 27 -5.40 -19.15 14.19
CA TYR A 27 -6.00 -18.19 13.27
C TYR A 27 -7.01 -18.87 12.34
N ILE A 28 -6.66 -20.00 11.71
CA ILE A 28 -7.57 -20.73 10.81
C ILE A 28 -8.83 -21.17 11.58
N ILE A 29 -8.66 -21.72 12.78
CA ILE A 29 -9.78 -22.16 13.62
C ILE A 29 -10.68 -20.98 13.97
N ASN A 30 -10.12 -19.86 14.41
CA ASN A 30 -10.88 -18.68 14.80
C ASN A 30 -11.65 -18.07 13.63
N VAL A 31 -11.05 -18.02 12.44
CA VAL A 31 -11.73 -17.54 11.22
C VAL A 31 -12.92 -18.42 10.87
N LEU A 32 -12.76 -19.75 10.94
CA LEU A 32 -13.82 -20.70 10.60
C LEU A 32 -14.86 -20.88 11.72
N ALA A 33 -14.54 -20.45 12.94
CA ALA A 33 -15.44 -20.48 14.09
C ALA A 33 -16.31 -19.22 14.23
N ASP A 34 -16.02 -18.16 13.47
CA ASP A 34 -16.80 -16.91 13.46
C ASP A 34 -18.24 -17.18 12.98
N GLU A 35 -19.23 -16.75 13.78
CA GLU A 35 -20.65 -17.02 13.52
C GLU A 35 -21.16 -16.30 12.26
N ASP A 36 -20.48 -15.24 11.85
CA ASP A 36 -20.79 -14.46 10.64
C ASP A 36 -19.90 -14.83 9.46
N PHE A 37 -19.14 -15.93 9.56
CA PHE A 37 -18.33 -16.42 8.45
C PHE A 37 -19.20 -16.97 7.32
N ASP A 38 -19.11 -16.36 6.14
CA ASP A 38 -19.74 -16.85 4.91
C ASP A 38 -18.78 -17.79 4.18
N PHE A 39 -19.06 -19.09 4.24
CA PHE A 39 -18.29 -20.12 3.54
C PHE A 39 -18.42 -20.04 2.01
N GLY A 40 -19.42 -19.33 1.47
CA GLY A 40 -19.68 -19.25 0.04
C GLY A 40 -20.24 -20.55 -0.57
N GLU A 41 -20.51 -20.53 -1.88
CA GLU A 41 -20.85 -21.76 -2.61
C GLU A 41 -19.60 -22.64 -2.73
N GLU A 42 -19.74 -23.94 -2.45
CA GLU A 42 -18.65 -24.93 -2.51
C GLU A 42 -17.37 -24.57 -1.71
N GLY A 43 -17.45 -23.67 -0.72
CA GLY A 43 -16.30 -23.26 0.09
C GLY A 43 -15.44 -22.14 -0.51
N GLU A 44 -15.93 -21.40 -1.52
CA GLU A 44 -15.19 -20.25 -2.09
C GLU A 44 -14.82 -19.19 -1.04
N GLY A 45 -15.71 -18.90 -0.08
CA GLY A 45 -15.42 -17.93 0.98
C GLY A 45 -14.32 -18.40 1.94
N ALA A 46 -14.21 -19.72 2.16
CA ALA A 46 -13.09 -20.31 2.88
C ALA A 46 -11.79 -20.21 2.07
N PHE A 47 -11.83 -20.49 0.77
CA PHE A 47 -10.65 -20.33 -0.09
C PHE A 47 -10.13 -18.89 -0.10
N ASP A 48 -11.02 -17.89 -0.18
CA ASP A 48 -10.62 -16.48 -0.17
C ASP A 48 -10.05 -16.05 1.19
N ALA A 49 -10.54 -16.61 2.30
CA ALA A 49 -10.13 -16.21 3.64
C ALA A 49 -8.83 -16.88 4.12
N ILE A 50 -8.64 -18.17 3.81
CA ILE A 50 -7.52 -18.99 4.33
C ILE A 50 -6.70 -19.66 3.23
N GLY A 51 -7.09 -19.57 1.96
CA GLY A 51 -6.45 -20.35 0.89
C GLY A 51 -4.98 -19.98 0.64
N GLU A 52 -4.66 -18.68 0.60
CA GLU A 52 -3.27 -18.23 0.49
C GLU A 52 -2.43 -18.67 1.70
N LEU A 53 -3.03 -18.66 2.89
CA LEU A 53 -2.36 -19.06 4.13
C LEU A 53 -2.09 -20.57 4.16
N LEU A 54 -3.05 -21.39 3.70
CA LEU A 54 -2.89 -22.85 3.63
C LEU A 54 -1.78 -23.27 2.66
N VAL A 55 -1.66 -22.60 1.52
CA VAL A 55 -0.58 -22.85 0.56
C VAL A 55 0.75 -22.31 1.11
N GLY A 56 0.75 -21.11 1.69
CA GLY A 56 1.95 -20.47 2.24
C GLY A 56 2.54 -21.21 3.45
N ALA A 57 1.69 -21.79 4.29
CA ALA A 57 2.09 -22.60 5.45
C ALA A 57 2.52 -24.03 5.07
N GLY A 58 2.41 -24.42 3.79
CA GLY A 58 2.76 -25.76 3.33
C GLY A 58 1.73 -26.85 3.70
N CYS A 59 0.55 -26.47 4.20
CA CYS A 59 -0.54 -27.42 4.46
C CYS A 59 -1.03 -28.09 3.16
N VAL A 60 -0.90 -27.38 2.04
CA VAL A 60 -1.42 -27.77 0.73
C VAL A 60 -0.41 -27.41 -0.35
N SER A 61 -0.28 -28.28 -1.36
CA SER A 61 0.75 -28.17 -2.40
C SER A 61 0.40 -27.11 -3.45
N ASP A 62 -0.87 -27.05 -3.83
CA ASP A 62 -1.38 -26.22 -4.94
C ASP A 62 -2.72 -25.56 -4.61
N PHE A 63 -3.05 -24.48 -5.32
CA PHE A 63 -4.33 -23.76 -5.17
C PHE A 63 -5.55 -24.63 -5.50
N ASP A 64 -5.43 -25.59 -6.43
CA ASP A 64 -6.51 -26.51 -6.79
C ASP A 64 -6.80 -27.52 -5.67
N GLU A 65 -5.75 -28.05 -5.05
CA GLU A 65 -5.87 -28.90 -3.87
C GLU A 65 -6.47 -28.09 -2.69
N CYS A 66 -6.13 -26.80 -2.60
CA CYS A 66 -6.64 -25.92 -1.56
C CYS A 66 -8.14 -25.69 -1.71
N ARG A 67 -8.66 -25.52 -2.94
CA ARG A 67 -10.11 -25.45 -3.20
C ARG A 67 -10.82 -26.72 -2.75
N LEU A 68 -10.24 -27.89 -3.03
CA LEU A 68 -10.83 -29.17 -2.60
C LEU A 68 -10.88 -29.30 -1.08
N VAL A 69 -9.83 -28.86 -0.38
CA VAL A 69 -9.79 -28.84 1.09
C VAL A 69 -10.84 -27.86 1.64
N CYS A 70 -10.98 -26.68 1.06
CA CYS A 70 -11.98 -25.67 1.45
C CYS A 70 -13.42 -26.16 1.23
N SER A 71 -13.68 -26.86 0.12
CA SER A 71 -14.96 -27.52 -0.14
C SER A 71 -15.28 -28.60 0.90
N LYS A 72 -14.30 -29.46 1.25
CA LYS A 72 -14.44 -30.46 2.31
C LYS A 72 -14.69 -29.84 3.69
N LEU A 73 -14.02 -28.72 4.00
CA LEU A 73 -14.28 -27.96 5.22
C LEU A 73 -15.74 -27.49 5.21
N CYS A 74 -16.21 -26.85 4.13
CA CYS A 74 -17.60 -26.39 3.99
C CYS A 74 -18.61 -27.53 4.23
N ASP A 75 -18.42 -28.70 3.62
CA ASP A 75 -19.31 -29.85 3.81
C ASP A 75 -19.36 -30.36 5.26
N ARG A 76 -18.20 -30.37 5.94
CA ARG A 76 -18.10 -30.83 7.33
C ARG A 76 -18.72 -29.81 8.29
N PHE A 77 -18.43 -28.52 8.11
CA PHE A 77 -19.06 -27.45 8.88
C PHE A 77 -20.58 -27.37 8.62
N GLY A 78 -21.04 -27.65 7.39
CA GLY A 78 -22.45 -27.74 7.04
C GLY A 78 -23.18 -28.87 7.77
N LYS A 79 -22.55 -30.04 7.92
CA LYS A 79 -23.09 -31.18 8.71
C LYS A 79 -23.23 -30.86 10.20
N HIS A 80 -22.38 -29.99 10.73
CA HIS A 80 -22.45 -29.51 12.11
C HIS A 80 -23.41 -28.33 12.31
N GLY A 81 -24.14 -27.90 11.25
CA GLY A 81 -25.15 -26.84 11.33
C GLY A 81 -24.57 -25.42 11.42
N LEU A 82 -23.30 -25.23 11.07
CA LEU A 82 -22.56 -23.96 11.21
C LEU A 82 -22.59 -23.09 9.95
N VAL A 83 -23.14 -23.58 8.84
CA VAL A 83 -23.23 -22.83 7.58
C VAL A 83 -24.65 -22.26 7.45
N LYS A 84 -24.77 -20.92 7.51
CA LYS A 84 -26.03 -20.23 7.26
C LYS A 84 -26.42 -20.44 5.77
N PRO A 85 -27.63 -20.94 5.45
CA PRO A 85 -28.06 -21.02 4.06
C PRO A 85 -28.20 -19.60 3.49
N LYS A 86 -27.49 -19.31 2.39
CA LYS A 86 -27.60 -18.03 1.69
C LYS A 86 -29.05 -17.82 1.23
N PRO A 87 -29.70 -16.68 1.53
CA PRO A 87 -30.94 -16.33 0.85
C PRO A 87 -30.60 -16.15 -0.63
N ALA A 88 -31.18 -16.97 -1.49
CA ALA A 88 -30.97 -16.91 -2.93
C ALA A 88 -31.44 -15.55 -3.47
N VAL A 89 -30.53 -14.57 -3.53
CA VAL A 89 -30.74 -13.36 -4.30
C VAL A 89 -30.70 -13.80 -5.76
N ARG A 90 -31.87 -13.76 -6.42
CA ARG A 90 -32.02 -14.09 -7.84
C ARG A 90 -30.88 -13.46 -8.65
N SER A 91 -29.98 -14.30 -9.14
CA SER A 91 -28.90 -13.90 -10.03
C SER A 91 -29.49 -13.23 -11.27
N LEU A 92 -29.13 -11.96 -11.50
CA LEU A 92 -29.45 -11.26 -12.74
C LEU A 92 -28.73 -11.95 -13.90
N THR A 93 -29.50 -12.59 -14.78
CA THR A 93 -29.01 -13.46 -15.86
C THR A 93 -28.30 -12.70 -17.00
N THR A 94 -28.18 -11.37 -16.91
CA THR A 94 -27.53 -10.55 -17.93
C THR A 94 -26.62 -9.49 -17.29
N PRO A 95 -25.31 -9.47 -17.62
CA PRO A 95 -24.41 -8.43 -17.13
C PRO A 95 -24.79 -7.09 -17.78
N PHE A 96 -25.12 -6.12 -16.95
CA PHE A 96 -25.43 -4.74 -17.36
C PHE A 96 -24.13 -4.06 -17.78
N ARG A 97 -23.95 -3.79 -19.09
CA ARG A 97 -22.77 -3.07 -19.60
C ARG A 97 -22.93 -1.57 -19.35
N MET A 98 -22.10 -1.01 -18.45
CA MET A 98 -22.11 0.42 -18.11
C MET A 98 -21.28 1.29 -19.07
N ASN A 99 -21.36 1.05 -20.39
CA ASN A 99 -20.68 1.88 -21.40
C ASN A 99 -21.39 1.76 -22.75
N GLU A 100 -22.44 2.55 -22.95
CA GLU A 100 -22.89 3.01 -24.26
C GLU A 100 -23.75 4.26 -24.04
N GLY A 101 -23.40 5.33 -24.75
CA GLY A 101 -24.06 6.64 -24.65
C GLY A 101 -25.50 6.58 -25.13
N MET A 102 -26.25 7.60 -24.75
CA MET A 102 -27.59 7.88 -25.26
C MET A 102 -27.57 7.89 -26.80
N ASP A 103 -28.19 6.88 -27.41
CA ASP A 103 -28.76 6.98 -28.75
C ASP A 103 -30.29 6.90 -28.60
N GLU A 104 -30.94 8.00 -28.99
CA GLU A 104 -32.39 8.11 -29.20
C GLU A 104 -32.78 7.22 -30.39
N ASP A 105 -33.46 6.11 -30.10
CA ASP A 105 -34.45 5.38 -30.92
C ASP A 105 -34.32 3.85 -30.77
N VAL A 106 -34.96 3.31 -29.73
CA VAL A 106 -35.28 1.87 -29.64
C VAL A 106 -36.80 1.71 -29.55
N PRO A 107 -37.43 0.85 -30.37
CA PRO A 107 -38.86 0.61 -30.30
C PRO A 107 -39.23 0.04 -28.92
N LYS A 108 -40.13 0.72 -28.20
CA LYS A 108 -40.64 0.28 -26.89
C LYS A 108 -41.24 -1.13 -27.00
N LYS A 109 -40.54 -2.14 -26.49
CA LYS A 109 -41.10 -3.47 -26.27
C LYS A 109 -42.21 -3.33 -25.21
N LYS A 110 -43.45 -3.72 -25.57
CA LYS A 110 -44.61 -3.63 -24.68
C LYS A 110 -44.32 -4.42 -23.40
N PRO A 111 -44.51 -3.83 -22.20
CA PRO A 111 -44.31 -4.55 -20.95
C PRO A 111 -45.37 -5.65 -20.83
N GLU A 112 -44.91 -6.89 -20.58
CA GLU A 112 -45.79 -7.96 -20.14
C GLU A 112 -46.34 -7.59 -18.75
N VAL A 113 -47.67 -7.61 -18.65
CA VAL A 113 -48.41 -7.25 -17.44
C VAL A 113 -48.26 -8.40 -16.45
N ILE A 114 -47.43 -8.21 -15.43
CA ILE A 114 -47.41 -9.04 -14.23
C ILE A 114 -48.38 -8.39 -13.25
N ASP A 115 -49.48 -9.08 -12.93
CA ASP A 115 -50.49 -8.67 -11.94
C ASP A 115 -49.89 -8.64 -10.54
N GLY A 116 -49.23 -7.53 -10.21
CA GLY A 116 -48.93 -7.11 -8.84
C GLY A 116 -49.67 -5.81 -8.51
N PRO A 117 -49.93 -5.49 -7.24
CA PRO A 117 -50.69 -4.29 -6.87
C PRO A 117 -50.02 -3.03 -7.44
N LEU A 118 -50.74 -2.31 -8.30
CA LEU A 118 -50.27 -1.06 -8.90
C LEU A 118 -50.05 0.00 -7.81
N LEU A 119 -48.78 0.22 -7.46
CA LEU A 119 -48.34 1.32 -6.58
C LEU A 119 -48.87 2.66 -7.11
N THR A 120 -49.63 3.36 -6.26
CA THR A 120 -50.27 4.64 -6.56
C THR A 120 -49.21 5.72 -6.81
N GLU A 121 -49.53 6.75 -7.60
CA GLU A 121 -48.60 7.85 -7.93
C GLU A 121 -47.98 8.53 -6.69
N ARG A 122 -48.73 8.55 -5.59
CA ARG A 122 -48.28 9.05 -4.28
C ARG A 122 -47.16 8.21 -3.65
N ASP A 123 -47.18 6.90 -3.86
CA ASP A 123 -46.16 5.98 -3.33
C ASP A 123 -44.89 5.98 -4.17
N ARG A 124 -45.01 6.17 -5.49
CA ARG A 124 -43.87 6.40 -6.39
C ARG A 124 -43.11 7.68 -6.02
N ALA A 125 -43.83 8.77 -5.76
CA ALA A 125 -43.23 10.04 -5.33
C ALA A 125 -42.58 9.96 -3.93
N LYS A 126 -43.16 9.18 -3.00
CA LYS A 126 -42.53 8.89 -1.70
C LYS A 126 -41.27 8.04 -1.83
N LEU A 127 -41.28 7.05 -2.72
CA LEU A 127 -40.13 6.19 -2.98
C LEU A 127 -38.97 7.00 -3.60
N GLU A 128 -39.25 7.90 -4.55
CA GLU A 128 -38.24 8.80 -5.11
C GLU A 128 -37.64 9.75 -4.06
N ARG A 129 -38.47 10.31 -3.17
CA ARG A 129 -37.98 11.16 -2.07
C ARG A 129 -37.11 10.38 -1.08
N ARG A 130 -37.44 9.12 -0.77
CA ARG A 130 -36.60 8.23 0.04
C ARG A 130 -35.29 7.90 -0.67
N LYS A 131 -35.32 7.50 -1.95
CA LYS A 131 -34.12 7.23 -2.74
C LYS A 131 -33.17 8.42 -2.79
N ARG A 132 -33.69 9.63 -3.06
CA ARG A 132 -32.87 10.86 -3.05
C ARG A 132 -32.29 11.19 -1.67
N LYS A 133 -32.99 10.82 -0.59
CA LYS A 133 -32.48 10.99 0.78
C LYS A 133 -31.39 9.98 1.10
N ASP A 134 -31.58 8.72 0.73
CA ASP A 134 -30.59 7.65 0.91
C ASP A 134 -29.34 7.88 0.06
N GLU A 135 -29.50 8.39 -1.17
CA GLU A 135 -28.40 8.76 -2.07
C GLU A 135 -27.59 9.92 -1.49
N ARG A 136 -28.25 11.00 -1.03
CA ARG A 136 -27.56 12.08 -0.30
C ARG A 136 -26.88 11.60 0.98
N GLN A 137 -27.48 10.66 1.70
CA GLN A 137 -26.85 10.08 2.90
C GLN A 137 -25.60 9.26 2.55
N ARG A 138 -25.64 8.48 1.47
CA ARG A 138 -24.48 7.72 0.98
C ARG A 138 -23.37 8.63 0.46
N GLU A 139 -23.72 9.67 -0.30
CA GLU A 139 -22.78 10.67 -0.79
C GLU A 139 -22.14 11.44 0.38
N ALA A 140 -22.93 11.84 1.38
CA ALA A 140 -22.41 12.49 2.57
C ALA A 140 -21.50 11.55 3.38
N GLN A 141 -21.86 10.27 3.53
CA GLN A 141 -21.01 9.27 4.17
C GLN A 141 -19.70 9.06 3.40
N TYR A 142 -19.76 9.01 2.08
CA TYR A 142 -18.57 8.89 1.24
C TYR A 142 -17.68 10.14 1.32
N GLN A 143 -18.25 11.35 1.28
CA GLN A 143 -17.49 12.60 1.46
C GLN A 143 -16.87 12.71 2.85
N MET A 144 -17.62 12.36 3.90
CA MET A 144 -17.07 12.33 5.26
C MET A 144 -15.93 11.32 5.38
N HIS A 145 -16.07 10.14 4.77
CA HIS A 145 -15.00 9.14 4.76
C HIS A 145 -13.76 9.62 3.99
N LEU A 146 -13.94 10.29 2.84
CA LEU A 146 -12.82 10.88 2.11
C LEU A 146 -12.11 11.96 2.93
N ALA A 147 -12.86 12.86 3.58
CA ALA A 147 -12.30 13.90 4.43
C ALA A 147 -11.57 13.32 5.65
N GLU A 148 -12.11 12.26 6.26
CA GLU A 148 -11.44 11.51 7.34
C GLU A 148 -10.13 10.89 6.85
N MET A 149 -10.13 10.25 5.68
CA MET A 149 -8.90 9.70 5.08
C MET A 149 -7.87 10.78 4.75
N GLU A 150 -8.31 11.95 4.27
CA GLU A 150 -7.42 13.08 3.96
C GLU A 150 -6.83 13.72 5.22
N ALA A 151 -7.63 13.89 6.26
CA ALA A 151 -7.16 14.38 7.56
C ALA A 151 -6.16 13.43 8.20
N VAL A 152 -6.40 12.12 8.09
CA VAL A 152 -5.48 11.07 8.54
C VAL A 152 -4.17 11.11 7.76
N ARG A 153 -4.22 11.32 6.43
CA ARG A 153 -3.02 11.49 5.60
C ARG A 153 -2.23 12.75 5.96
N ALA A 154 -2.92 13.85 6.23
CA ALA A 154 -2.31 15.12 6.65
C ALA A 154 -1.68 15.03 8.05
N GLY A 155 -2.20 14.16 8.92
CA GLY A 155 -1.66 13.91 10.27
C GLY A 155 -0.48 12.92 10.31
N MET A 156 -0.04 12.37 9.19
CA MET A 156 1.07 11.41 9.18
C MET A 156 2.41 12.15 9.33
N PRO A 157 3.22 11.84 10.35
CA PRO A 157 4.50 12.51 10.54
C PRO A 157 5.42 12.23 9.34
N VAL A 158 6.10 13.27 8.85
CA VAL A 158 7.13 13.11 7.83
C VAL A 158 8.32 12.40 8.47
N VAL A 159 8.54 11.15 8.09
CA VAL A 159 9.68 10.37 8.56
C VAL A 159 10.93 10.81 7.80
N CYS A 160 11.84 11.46 8.49
CA CYS A 160 13.16 11.84 7.98
C CYS A 160 14.22 10.83 8.40
N VAL A 161 15.30 10.76 7.62
CA VAL A 161 16.47 9.95 7.96
C VAL A 161 17.15 10.56 9.18
N ASN A 162 17.20 9.81 10.30
CA ASN A 162 17.94 10.22 11.49
C ASN A 162 19.42 9.83 11.36
N HIS A 163 20.31 10.82 11.32
CA HIS A 163 21.76 10.60 11.31
C HIS A 163 22.39 10.52 12.70
N ASP A 164 21.67 10.92 13.75
CA ASP A 164 22.16 10.83 15.11
C ASP A 164 22.09 9.38 15.62
N SER A 165 23.25 8.73 15.55
CA SER A 165 23.50 7.43 16.15
C SER A 165 23.62 7.55 17.69
N GLY A 166 22.47 7.64 18.35
CA GLY A 166 22.31 7.09 19.71
C GLY A 166 22.66 8.01 20.88
N THR A 167 21.72 8.88 21.25
CA THR A 167 21.59 9.37 22.64
C THR A 167 20.16 9.18 23.20
N GLY A 168 19.39 8.25 22.60
CA GLY A 168 18.02 7.92 23.03
C GLY A 168 17.98 6.79 24.06
N PRO A 169 16.91 6.69 24.87
CA PRO A 169 16.76 5.64 25.87
C PRO A 169 16.87 4.24 25.26
N ALA A 170 17.42 3.30 26.02
CA ALA A 170 17.79 1.95 25.60
C ALA A 170 16.62 1.06 25.14
N VAL A 171 15.37 1.51 25.30
CA VAL A 171 14.19 0.75 24.92
C VAL A 171 13.99 0.89 23.41
N LYS A 172 14.24 -0.22 22.70
CA LYS A 172 13.99 -0.38 21.27
C LYS A 172 12.74 -1.21 20.98
N ASP A 173 12.16 -1.81 22.01
CA ASP A 173 10.98 -2.65 21.91
C ASP A 173 9.71 -1.79 22.01
N ILE A 174 8.68 -2.17 21.26
CA ILE A 174 7.37 -1.49 21.24
C ILE A 174 6.39 -2.36 22.03
N HIS A 175 5.77 -1.78 23.05
CA HIS A 175 4.78 -2.47 23.89
C HIS A 175 3.47 -1.68 23.85
N MET A 176 2.49 -2.19 23.12
CA MET A 176 1.15 -1.61 23.03
C MET A 176 0.20 -2.49 23.83
N GLU A 177 -0.44 -1.95 24.87
CA GLU A 177 -1.36 -2.67 25.75
C GLU A 177 -2.74 -2.00 25.74
N ASN A 178 -3.80 -2.81 25.75
CA ASN A 178 -5.20 -2.39 25.87
C ASN A 178 -5.62 -1.27 24.90
N PHE A 179 -5.20 -1.39 23.63
CA PHE A 179 -5.55 -0.40 22.62
C PHE A 179 -6.84 -0.75 21.89
N ASN A 180 -7.62 0.29 21.59
CA ASN A 180 -8.87 0.21 20.85
C ASN A 180 -8.76 1.03 19.57
N ILE A 181 -9.15 0.45 18.43
CA ILE A 181 -9.13 1.13 17.14
C ILE A 181 -10.52 1.07 16.53
N SER A 182 -11.11 2.24 16.35
CA SER A 182 -12.44 2.43 15.74
C SER A 182 -12.33 3.30 14.50
N VAL A 183 -12.96 2.90 13.39
CA VAL A 183 -13.04 3.70 12.15
C VAL A 183 -14.47 3.79 11.70
N GLY A 184 -14.94 5.00 11.38
CA GLY A 184 -16.29 5.22 10.84
C GLY A 184 -17.42 4.65 11.71
N GLY A 185 -17.24 4.63 13.04
CA GLY A 185 -18.22 4.10 14.00
C GLY A 185 -18.27 2.58 14.10
N ARG A 186 -17.30 1.85 13.54
CA ARG A 186 -17.10 0.42 13.79
C ARG A 186 -15.80 0.19 14.55
N ASP A 187 -15.88 -0.59 15.62
CA ASP A 187 -14.72 -1.04 16.37
C ASP A 187 -14.05 -2.18 15.60
N LEU A 188 -12.81 -1.96 15.17
CA LEU A 188 -12.03 -2.94 14.42
C LEU A 188 -11.19 -3.82 15.34
N ILE A 189 -10.57 -3.20 16.35
CA ILE A 189 -9.75 -3.88 17.36
C ILE A 189 -10.22 -3.38 18.73
N VAL A 190 -10.55 -4.31 19.61
CA VAL A 190 -10.97 -4.06 20.99
C VAL A 190 -10.05 -4.83 21.92
N ASP A 191 -9.53 -4.15 22.94
CA ASP A 191 -8.62 -4.67 23.96
C ASP A 191 -7.40 -5.40 23.38
N GLY A 192 -6.81 -4.81 22.32
CA GLY A 192 -5.62 -5.35 21.66
C GLY A 192 -4.37 -5.18 22.51
N SER A 193 -3.53 -6.22 22.56
CA SER A 193 -2.18 -6.16 23.15
C SER A 193 -1.16 -6.71 22.16
N VAL A 194 -0.14 -5.91 21.82
CA VAL A 194 0.90 -6.26 20.85
C VAL A 194 2.26 -5.83 21.38
N THR A 195 3.21 -6.77 21.40
CA THR A 195 4.61 -6.50 21.72
C THR A 195 5.49 -6.79 20.51
N LEU A 196 6.24 -5.79 20.05
CA LEU A 196 7.18 -5.91 18.94
C LEU A 196 8.60 -5.71 19.47
N SER A 197 9.34 -6.81 19.61
CA SER A 197 10.77 -6.75 19.95
C SER A 197 11.63 -6.30 18.77
N PHE A 198 12.66 -5.52 19.06
CA PHE A 198 13.62 -5.02 18.08
C PHE A 198 14.36 -6.17 17.35
N GLY A 199 14.57 -5.99 16.04
CA GLY A 199 15.32 -6.95 15.21
C GLY A 199 14.53 -8.18 14.76
N ARG A 200 13.23 -8.25 15.05
CA ARG A 200 12.34 -9.31 14.55
C ARG A 200 11.48 -8.83 13.39
N HIS A 201 11.21 -9.73 12.45
CA HIS A 201 10.31 -9.49 11.34
C HIS A 201 8.94 -10.09 11.65
N TYR A 202 7.89 -9.26 11.62
CA TYR A 202 6.53 -9.66 11.92
C TYR A 202 5.67 -9.56 10.67
N GLY A 203 4.84 -10.58 10.42
CA GLY A 203 3.83 -10.59 9.37
C GLY A 203 2.44 -10.44 9.97
N LEU A 204 1.68 -9.43 9.54
CA LEU A 204 0.29 -9.25 9.95
C LEU A 204 -0.66 -9.95 8.97
N VAL A 205 -1.29 -11.04 9.41
CA VAL A 205 -2.22 -11.87 8.61
C VAL A 205 -3.65 -11.72 9.13
N GLY A 206 -4.64 -11.90 8.26
CA GLY A 206 -6.05 -11.66 8.55
C GLY A 206 -6.92 -11.66 7.30
N ARG A 207 -8.24 -11.56 7.43
CA ARG A 207 -9.15 -11.37 6.29
C ARG A 207 -9.05 -9.95 5.73
N ASN A 208 -9.48 -9.73 4.49
CA ASN A 208 -9.66 -8.37 3.97
C ASN A 208 -10.77 -7.66 4.76
N GLY A 209 -10.54 -6.39 5.11
CA GLY A 209 -11.50 -5.61 5.90
C GLY A 209 -11.42 -5.78 7.43
N THR A 210 -10.49 -6.57 7.97
CA THR A 210 -10.29 -6.70 9.43
C THR A 210 -9.49 -5.55 10.05
N GLY A 211 -9.22 -4.48 9.30
CA GLY A 211 -8.52 -3.29 9.81
C GLY A 211 -6.99 -3.36 9.81
N LYS A 212 -6.35 -4.29 9.09
CA LYS A 212 -4.87 -4.37 9.05
C LYS A 212 -4.19 -3.06 8.63
N THR A 213 -4.61 -2.52 7.48
CA THR A 213 -4.07 -1.26 6.97
C THR A 213 -4.35 -0.12 7.93
N THR A 214 -5.52 -0.12 8.56
CA THR A 214 -5.88 0.85 9.60
C THR A 214 -4.95 0.76 10.80
N PHE A 215 -4.67 -0.45 11.30
CA PHE A 215 -3.76 -0.67 12.42
C PHE A 215 -2.35 -0.16 12.10
N LEU A 216 -1.80 -0.54 10.93
CA LEU A 216 -0.49 -0.05 10.49
C LEU A 216 -0.45 1.47 10.35
N ARG A 217 -1.56 2.07 9.92
CA ARG A 217 -1.68 3.53 9.80
C ARG A 217 -1.74 4.21 11.17
N HIS A 218 -2.54 3.70 12.11
CA HIS A 218 -2.62 4.24 13.47
C HIS A 218 -1.28 4.12 14.21
N MET A 219 -0.56 3.01 13.97
CA MET A 219 0.80 2.82 14.47
C MET A 219 1.76 3.88 13.89
N ALA A 220 1.71 4.15 12.59
CA ALA A 220 2.54 5.19 11.96
C ALA A 220 2.23 6.62 12.39
N MET A 221 0.98 6.88 12.79
CA MET A 221 0.56 8.18 13.35
C MET A 221 0.94 8.34 14.83
N HIS A 222 1.55 7.33 15.48
CA HIS A 222 1.72 7.29 16.92
C HIS A 222 0.41 7.52 17.69
N ALA A 223 -0.73 7.10 17.12
CA ALA A 223 -2.05 7.25 17.74
C ALA A 223 -2.34 6.18 18.80
N ILE A 224 -1.45 5.19 18.94
CA ILE A 224 -1.53 4.10 19.91
C ILE A 224 -0.49 4.35 21.00
N ASP A 225 -0.94 4.33 22.25
CA ASP A 225 -0.06 4.46 23.40
C ASP A 225 0.91 3.27 23.51
N GLY A 226 2.14 3.54 23.96
CA GLY A 226 3.17 2.51 24.15
C GLY A 226 4.24 2.44 23.05
N ILE A 227 4.15 3.30 22.02
CA ILE A 227 5.21 3.47 21.03
C ILE A 227 6.27 4.47 21.57
N PRO A 228 7.55 4.08 21.65
CA PRO A 228 8.63 5.00 22.06
C PRO A 228 8.77 6.20 21.11
N SER A 229 9.04 7.39 21.63
CA SER A 229 9.25 8.61 20.81
C SER A 229 10.52 8.57 19.94
N ASN A 230 11.50 7.74 20.33
CA ASN A 230 12.71 7.46 19.56
C ASN A 230 12.51 6.42 18.45
N CYS A 231 11.34 5.79 18.37
CA CYS A 231 11.03 4.83 17.31
C CYS A 231 10.50 5.57 16.08
N GLN A 232 11.16 5.40 14.93
CA GLN A 232 10.67 5.89 13.65
C GLN A 232 9.87 4.80 12.94
N ILE A 233 8.61 5.09 12.62
CA ILE A 233 7.72 4.16 11.93
C ILE A 233 7.41 4.72 10.54
N LEU A 234 7.92 4.06 9.50
CA LEU A 234 7.63 4.40 8.10
C LEU A 234 6.51 3.51 7.56
N HIS A 235 5.38 4.13 7.23
CA HIS A 235 4.28 3.46 6.53
C HIS A 235 4.42 3.66 5.02
N VAL A 236 4.42 2.57 4.26
CA VAL A 236 4.45 2.58 2.79
C VAL A 236 3.06 2.29 2.26
N GLU A 237 2.45 3.26 1.61
CA GLU A 237 1.14 3.10 0.97
C GLU A 237 1.25 2.29 -0.34
N GLN A 238 0.21 1.53 -0.67
CA GLN A 238 0.21 0.61 -1.83
C GLN A 238 0.15 1.32 -3.19
N GLU A 239 -0.27 2.58 -3.24
CA GLU A 239 -0.37 3.36 -4.47
C GLU A 239 0.11 4.80 -4.24
N VAL A 240 1.23 5.17 -4.87
CA VAL A 240 1.74 6.54 -4.86
C VAL A 240 1.28 7.21 -6.16
N VAL A 241 0.61 8.37 -6.05
CA VAL A 241 0.37 9.24 -7.20
C VAL A 241 1.73 9.76 -7.64
N GLY A 242 2.19 9.33 -8.82
CA GLY A 242 3.53 9.66 -9.30
C GLY A 242 3.62 11.12 -9.73
N ASP A 243 4.60 11.83 -9.18
CA ASP A 243 5.01 13.15 -9.64
C ASP A 243 6.07 13.04 -10.76
N ASP A 244 6.33 14.14 -11.46
CA ASP A 244 7.37 14.23 -12.51
C ASP A 244 8.82 14.11 -11.95
N THR A 245 8.96 14.03 -10.63
CA THR A 245 10.26 13.88 -9.97
C THR A 245 10.85 12.50 -10.25
N SER A 246 12.11 12.45 -10.69
CA SER A 246 12.78 11.17 -10.92
C SER A 246 12.85 10.33 -9.64
N ALA A 247 12.75 9.00 -9.77
CA ALA A 247 12.79 8.09 -8.63
C ALA A 247 14.06 8.24 -7.77
N LEU A 248 15.21 8.55 -8.41
CA LEU A 248 16.47 8.81 -7.71
C LEU A 248 16.38 10.07 -6.85
N GLN A 249 15.88 11.17 -7.42
CA GLN A 249 15.72 12.43 -6.70
C GLN A 249 14.68 12.32 -5.58
N CYS A 250 13.61 11.55 -5.78
CA CYS A 250 12.63 11.28 -4.72
C CYS A 250 13.30 10.65 -3.48
N VAL A 251 14.16 9.64 -3.68
CA VAL A 251 14.90 9.00 -2.58
C VAL A 251 15.91 9.97 -1.95
N LEU A 252 16.64 10.75 -2.75
CA LEU A 252 17.58 11.74 -2.21
C LEU A 252 16.91 12.83 -1.37
N ASN A 253 15.71 13.26 -1.78
CA ASN A 253 14.93 14.29 -1.09
C ASN A 253 14.34 13.79 0.25
N THR A 254 14.33 12.48 0.51
CA THR A 254 13.93 11.97 1.85
C THR A 254 14.93 12.35 2.94
N ASP A 255 16.18 12.61 2.55
CA ASP A 255 17.21 13.12 3.43
C ASP A 255 17.15 14.66 3.47
N ILE A 256 16.29 15.15 4.36
CA ILE A 256 16.06 16.58 4.56
C ILE A 256 17.34 17.27 5.06
N GLU A 257 18.08 16.64 5.96
CA GLU A 257 19.30 17.19 6.56
C GLU A 257 20.38 17.39 5.49
N ARG A 258 20.63 16.37 4.65
CA ARG A 258 21.55 16.50 3.52
C ARG A 258 21.15 17.62 2.57
N THR A 259 19.87 17.69 2.23
CA THR A 259 19.36 18.70 1.28
C THR A 259 19.53 20.12 1.84
N GLN A 260 19.27 20.30 3.15
CA GLN A 260 19.47 21.58 3.82
C GLN A 260 20.95 21.97 3.91
N LEU A 261 21.83 21.04 4.29
CA LEU A 261 23.27 21.30 4.40
C LEU A 261 23.91 21.67 3.06
N LEU A 262 23.54 20.98 1.97
CA LEU A 262 24.02 21.31 0.63
C LEU A 262 23.52 22.67 0.14
N ALA A 263 22.27 23.02 0.47
CA ALA A 263 21.72 24.34 0.14
C ALA A 263 22.42 25.46 0.95
N GLU A 264 22.69 25.21 2.24
CA GLU A 264 23.43 26.13 3.11
C GLU A 264 24.87 26.32 2.63
N GLU A 265 25.56 25.22 2.27
CA GLU A 265 26.90 25.27 1.65
C GLU A 265 26.91 26.16 0.40
N ALA A 266 26.00 25.91 -0.54
CA ALA A 266 25.91 26.68 -1.78
C ALA A 266 25.65 28.17 -1.54
N HIS A 267 24.80 28.49 -0.56
CA HIS A 267 24.50 29.86 -0.16
C HIS A 267 25.72 30.55 0.46
N ILE A 268 26.42 29.87 1.37
CA ILE A 268 27.62 30.43 2.02
C ILE A 268 28.76 30.62 1.01
N LEU A 269 28.96 29.68 0.08
CA LEU A 269 29.93 29.82 -1.01
C LEU A 269 29.61 30.98 -1.95
N ALA A 270 28.32 31.23 -2.24
CA ALA A 270 27.91 32.40 -3.01
C ALA A 270 28.26 33.69 -2.27
N ARG A 271 27.92 33.78 -0.98
CA ARG A 271 28.24 34.94 -0.13
C ARG A 271 29.74 35.17 0.00
N HIS A 272 30.53 34.10 0.13
CA HIS A 272 32.00 34.18 0.18
C HIS A 272 32.56 34.78 -1.12
N ARG A 273 32.09 34.33 -2.28
CA ARG A 273 32.48 34.91 -3.57
C ARG A 273 32.11 36.38 -3.69
N ASP A 274 30.91 36.77 -3.27
CA ASP A 274 30.48 38.18 -3.33
C ASP A 274 31.36 39.09 -2.46
N LEU A 275 31.81 38.62 -1.29
CA LEU A 275 32.75 39.33 -0.41
C LEU A 275 34.18 39.43 -1.00
N GLU A 276 34.58 38.48 -1.84
CA GLU A 276 35.87 38.53 -2.55
C GLU A 276 35.82 39.52 -3.73
N PHE A 277 34.76 39.48 -4.55
CA PHE A 277 34.62 40.36 -5.72
C PHE A 277 34.19 41.80 -5.36
N GLY A 278 33.45 41.99 -4.28
CA GLY A 278 33.01 43.33 -3.81
C GLY A 278 34.12 44.19 -3.20
N GLY A 279 35.29 43.59 -2.88
CA GLY A 279 36.43 44.28 -2.25
C GLY A 279 37.32 45.07 -3.19
N GLU A 280 37.19 44.94 -4.51
CA GLU A 280 38.11 45.57 -5.46
C GLU A 280 37.76 47.02 -5.86
N ASN A 281 36.58 47.55 -5.47
CA ASN A 281 36.10 48.86 -5.98
C ASN A 281 35.80 49.96 -4.94
N GLY A 282 36.37 49.91 -3.73
CA GLY A 282 36.11 50.97 -2.75
C GLY A 282 37.12 51.10 -1.62
N ASN A 283 38.09 52.00 -1.81
CA ASN A 283 38.86 52.75 -0.81
C ASN A 283 38.91 52.23 0.65
N ASN A 284 40.14 51.86 1.05
CA ASN A 284 40.74 52.04 2.38
C ASN A 284 39.90 52.88 3.37
N LYS A 285 39.26 52.21 4.34
CA LYS A 285 39.14 52.67 5.73
C LYS A 285 38.67 51.51 6.63
N GLY A 286 39.62 51.03 7.44
CA GLY A 286 39.53 50.08 8.56
C GLY A 286 38.21 49.35 8.80
N ASP A 287 38.18 48.06 8.49
CA ASP A 287 37.02 47.23 8.79
C ASP A 287 37.45 45.91 9.44
N GLN A 288 37.69 45.95 10.75
CA GLN A 288 37.87 44.72 11.55
C GLN A 288 36.63 43.81 11.45
N ASN A 289 35.45 44.34 11.09
CA ASN A 289 34.23 43.59 10.85
C ASN A 289 34.29 42.68 9.60
N GLY A 290 34.98 43.08 8.53
CA GLY A 290 35.09 42.28 7.31
C GLY A 290 35.96 41.03 7.47
N THR A 291 36.96 41.08 8.36
CA THR A 291 37.79 39.91 8.72
C THR A 291 37.00 38.93 9.58
N ILE A 292 36.21 39.43 10.53
CA ILE A 292 35.35 38.59 11.40
C ILE A 292 34.27 37.87 10.58
N ASP A 293 33.65 38.51 9.57
CA ASP A 293 32.64 37.85 8.72
C ASP A 293 33.27 36.72 7.89
N LYS A 294 34.48 36.91 7.33
CA LYS A 294 35.20 35.86 6.59
C LYS A 294 35.57 34.67 7.48
N ASP A 295 36.14 34.93 8.67
CA ASP A 295 36.49 33.87 9.60
C ASP A 295 35.25 33.10 10.09
N SER A 296 34.12 33.79 10.29
CA SER A 296 32.84 33.15 10.67
C SER A 296 32.26 32.27 9.56
N ILE A 297 32.37 32.70 8.30
CA ILE A 297 31.97 31.93 7.12
C ILE A 297 32.81 30.67 7.00
N SER A 298 34.13 30.78 7.17
CA SER A 298 35.04 29.62 7.13
C SER A 298 34.75 28.62 8.25
N GLN A 299 34.51 29.10 9.48
CA GLN A 299 34.13 28.23 10.60
C GLN A 299 32.81 27.49 10.32
N ARG A 300 31.79 28.20 9.80
CA ARG A 300 30.51 27.58 9.47
C ARG A 300 30.61 26.55 8.34
N LEU A 301 31.41 26.83 7.30
CA LEU A 301 31.69 25.85 6.24
C LEU A 301 32.39 24.60 6.79
N GLU A 302 33.34 24.77 7.70
CA GLU A 302 34.03 23.65 8.35
C GLU A 302 33.05 22.77 9.15
N GLU A 303 32.11 23.37 9.89
CA GLU A 303 31.04 22.64 10.58
C GLU A 303 30.14 21.86 9.61
N ILE A 304 29.73 22.49 8.50
CA ILE A 304 28.90 21.86 7.46
C ILE A 304 29.64 20.69 6.83
N TYR A 305 30.92 20.84 6.47
CA TYR A 305 31.71 19.76 5.89
C TYR A 305 31.90 18.59 6.86
N LYS A 306 32.17 18.87 8.15
CA LYS A 306 32.22 17.82 9.18
C LYS A 306 30.89 17.08 9.29
N ARG A 307 29.76 17.78 9.20
CA ARG A 307 28.44 17.15 9.28
C ARG A 307 28.10 16.37 8.01
N LEU A 308 28.42 16.88 6.82
CA LEU A 308 28.24 16.18 5.54
C LEU A 308 29.09 14.91 5.45
N GLU A 309 30.31 14.94 5.98
CA GLU A 309 31.19 13.77 6.09
C GLU A 309 30.58 12.73 7.05
N PHE A 310 30.10 13.17 8.21
CA PHE A 310 29.44 12.29 9.19
C PHE A 310 28.21 11.57 8.62
N ILE A 311 27.43 12.27 7.77
CA ILE A 311 26.23 11.74 7.12
C ILE A 311 26.55 10.83 5.91
N ASP A 312 27.81 10.84 5.44
CA ASP A 312 28.24 10.21 4.19
C ASP A 312 27.36 10.65 3.00
N ALA A 313 27.20 11.98 2.88
CA ALA A 313 26.28 12.63 1.94
C ALA A 313 26.66 12.40 0.46
N TYR A 314 27.95 12.24 0.16
CA TYR A 314 28.45 12.04 -1.21
C TYR A 314 28.19 10.61 -1.73
N SER A 315 28.13 9.62 -0.83
CA SER A 315 27.78 8.23 -1.14
C SER A 315 26.28 8.00 -1.31
N ALA A 316 25.44 8.96 -0.87
CA ALA A 316 23.98 8.84 -0.87
C ALA A 316 23.41 8.51 -2.26
N GLU A 317 23.96 9.07 -3.34
CA GLU A 317 23.52 8.80 -4.71
C GLU A 317 23.76 7.35 -5.13
N ALA A 318 24.94 6.80 -4.80
CA ALA A 318 25.28 5.41 -5.09
C ALA A 318 24.40 4.44 -4.27
N ARG A 319 24.17 4.76 -2.99
CA ARG A 319 23.25 4.01 -2.12
C ARG A 319 21.82 4.01 -2.68
N ALA A 320 21.28 5.18 -3.01
CA ALA A 320 19.95 5.32 -3.59
C ALA A 320 19.83 4.57 -4.93
N ALA A 321 20.83 4.68 -5.80
CA ALA A 321 20.87 3.95 -7.06
C ALA A 321 20.88 2.43 -6.85
N SER A 322 21.60 1.92 -5.86
CA SER A 322 21.64 0.49 -5.53
C SER A 322 20.28 -0.04 -5.06
N ILE A 323 19.56 0.72 -4.23
CA ILE A 323 18.23 0.37 -3.74
C ILE A 323 17.24 0.33 -4.91
N LEU A 324 17.27 1.36 -5.74
CA LEU A 324 16.41 1.45 -6.93
C LEU A 324 16.72 0.34 -7.93
N ALA A 325 17.99 -0.02 -8.11
CA ALA A 325 18.40 -1.12 -8.97
C ALA A 325 17.83 -2.45 -8.48
N VAL A 326 17.87 -2.73 -7.17
CA VAL A 326 17.28 -3.95 -6.59
C VAL A 326 15.77 -3.98 -6.83
N LEU A 327 15.06 -2.89 -6.58
CA LEU A 327 13.61 -2.80 -6.79
C LEU A 327 13.21 -2.93 -8.27
N THR A 328 13.97 -2.34 -9.19
CA THR A 328 13.74 -2.49 -10.64
C THR A 328 14.12 -3.87 -11.16
N LEU A 329 15.13 -4.53 -10.58
CA LEU A 329 15.45 -5.92 -10.87
C LEU A 329 14.29 -6.84 -10.46
N ILE A 330 13.68 -6.60 -9.29
CA ILE A 330 12.49 -7.33 -8.84
C ILE A 330 11.31 -7.09 -9.79
N ARG A 331 11.11 -5.88 -10.31
CA ARG A 331 10.05 -5.62 -11.30
C ARG A 331 10.26 -6.41 -12.60
N ASN A 332 11.50 -6.51 -13.09
CA ASN A 332 11.81 -7.34 -14.26
C ASN A 332 11.73 -8.85 -13.97
N ILE A 333 12.07 -9.29 -12.76
CA ILE A 333 11.93 -10.69 -12.33
C ILE A 333 10.46 -11.04 -12.17
N CYS A 334 9.65 -10.22 -11.50
CA CYS A 334 8.21 -10.43 -11.30
C CYS A 334 7.43 -10.35 -12.62
N LEU A 335 7.76 -9.42 -13.53
CA LEU A 335 7.15 -9.40 -14.87
C LEU A 335 7.52 -10.63 -15.69
N ASN A 336 8.75 -11.16 -15.56
CA ASN A 336 9.12 -12.43 -16.18
C ASN A 336 8.43 -13.63 -15.48
N TYR A 337 8.24 -13.61 -14.17
CA TYR A 337 7.57 -14.67 -13.41
C TYR A 337 6.06 -14.72 -13.72
N ILE A 338 5.41 -13.56 -13.82
CA ILE A 338 4.01 -13.42 -14.26
C ILE A 338 3.90 -13.74 -15.76
N GLY A 339 4.91 -13.41 -16.57
CA GLY A 339 5.01 -13.78 -17.98
C GLY A 339 5.14 -15.29 -18.22
N GLN A 340 5.67 -16.05 -17.27
CA GLN A 340 5.67 -17.51 -17.31
C GLN A 340 4.32 -18.10 -16.86
N LYS A 341 3.70 -17.57 -15.79
CA LYS A 341 2.37 -18.01 -15.31
C LYS A 341 1.21 -17.70 -16.28
N THR A 342 1.34 -16.69 -17.13
CA THR A 342 0.31 -16.34 -18.14
C THR A 342 0.35 -17.17 -19.42
N ARG A 343 1.35 -18.06 -19.59
CA ARG A 343 1.40 -18.99 -20.73
C ARG A 343 0.49 -20.22 -20.59
N SER A 344 -0.02 -20.54 -19.39
CA SER A 344 -0.79 -21.77 -19.15
C SER A 344 -2.31 -21.62 -19.05
N ASN A 345 -2.89 -20.41 -19.10
CA ASN A 345 -4.35 -20.25 -19.05
C ASN A 345 -4.87 -19.18 -20.04
N LYS A 346 -5.46 -19.63 -21.15
CA LYS A 346 -6.26 -18.80 -22.07
C LYS A 346 -7.73 -18.99 -21.68
N PRO A 347 -8.44 -17.97 -21.16
CA PRO A 347 -9.11 -17.03 -22.07
C PRO A 347 -9.27 -15.60 -21.48
N PHE A 348 -8.20 -14.91 -21.08
CA PHE A 348 -8.25 -13.50 -20.65
C PHE A 348 -7.72 -12.52 -21.72
N LEU A 349 -7.99 -12.83 -23.00
CA LEU A 349 -7.20 -12.33 -24.13
C LEU A 349 -7.76 -11.10 -24.86
N ARG A 350 -8.71 -10.33 -24.32
CA ARG A 350 -9.26 -9.16 -25.05
C ARG A 350 -9.10 -7.79 -24.38
N THR A 351 -8.71 -7.73 -23.11
CA THR A 351 -8.53 -6.44 -22.41
C THR A 351 -7.07 -6.00 -22.34
N CYS A 352 -6.10 -6.92 -22.30
CA CYS A 352 -4.67 -6.58 -22.28
C CYS A 352 -4.09 -6.12 -23.64
N GLN A 353 -4.72 -6.44 -24.77
CA GLN A 353 -4.21 -6.08 -26.10
C GLN A 353 -4.30 -4.57 -26.43
N ARG A 354 -5.12 -3.79 -25.70
CA ARG A 354 -5.20 -2.33 -25.90
C ARG A 354 -4.16 -1.54 -25.10
N ILE A 355 -3.59 -2.12 -24.05
CA ILE A 355 -2.53 -1.46 -23.26
C ILE A 355 -1.14 -1.79 -23.84
N SER A 356 -0.97 -2.94 -24.50
CA SER A 356 0.30 -3.28 -25.16
C SER A 356 0.58 -2.44 -26.41
N SER A 357 -0.43 -1.97 -27.15
CA SER A 357 -0.22 -1.19 -28.39
C SER A 357 0.32 0.22 -28.13
N LEU A 358 0.01 0.82 -26.96
CA LEU A 358 0.56 2.10 -26.53
C LEU A 358 2.02 1.99 -26.06
N CYS A 359 2.39 0.88 -25.39
CA CYS A 359 3.78 0.63 -24.99
C CYS A 359 4.71 0.23 -26.15
N SER A 360 4.19 -0.43 -27.20
CA SER A 360 5.01 -0.81 -28.36
C SER A 360 5.48 0.39 -29.19
N ASN A 361 4.72 1.49 -29.25
CA ASN A 361 5.11 2.68 -30.02
C ASN A 361 6.25 3.47 -29.36
N MET A 362 6.31 3.52 -28.03
CA MET A 362 7.43 4.16 -27.31
C MET A 362 8.73 3.35 -27.38
N SER A 363 8.64 2.02 -27.30
CA SER A 363 9.82 1.14 -27.40
C SER A 363 10.46 1.13 -28.80
N CYS A 364 9.65 1.32 -29.86
CA CYS A 364 10.16 1.43 -31.24
C CYS A 364 10.90 2.75 -31.51
N ILE A 365 10.51 3.85 -30.86
CA ILE A 365 11.19 5.16 -31.00
C ILE A 365 12.56 5.12 -30.31
N ILE A 366 12.64 4.53 -29.12
CA ILE A 366 13.90 4.39 -28.36
C ILE A 366 14.88 3.44 -29.07
N ARG A 367 14.39 2.31 -29.64
CA ARG A 367 15.25 1.40 -30.43
C ARG A 367 15.76 2.01 -31.74
N ARG A 368 14.97 2.84 -32.43
CA ARG A 368 15.41 3.53 -33.66
C ARG A 368 16.45 4.62 -33.37
N SER A 369 16.32 5.37 -32.28
CA SER A 369 17.33 6.36 -31.87
C SER A 369 18.64 5.72 -31.43
N LEU A 370 18.59 4.63 -30.64
CA LEU A 370 19.79 3.91 -30.19
C LEU A 370 20.55 3.25 -31.35
N ASN A 371 19.86 2.69 -32.35
CA ASN A 371 20.53 2.12 -33.53
C ASN A 371 21.11 3.17 -34.47
N LYS A 372 20.52 4.38 -34.56
CA LYS A 372 21.11 5.51 -35.31
C LYS A 372 22.38 6.04 -34.64
N LEU A 373 22.42 6.09 -33.31
CA LEU A 373 23.62 6.46 -32.54
C LEU A 373 24.74 5.41 -32.67
N LYS A 374 24.39 4.11 -32.67
CA LYS A 374 25.37 3.02 -32.83
C LYS A 374 25.99 2.97 -34.23
N LEU A 375 25.24 3.29 -35.29
CA LEU A 375 25.78 3.41 -36.65
C LEU A 375 26.65 4.65 -36.85
N HIS A 376 26.40 5.74 -36.11
CA HIS A 376 27.21 6.96 -36.22
C HIS A 376 28.58 6.82 -35.52
N LEU A 377 28.63 6.13 -34.38
CA LEU A 377 29.88 5.84 -33.67
C LEU A 377 30.78 4.83 -34.41
N SER A 378 30.20 3.90 -35.18
CA SER A 378 30.98 2.95 -35.99
C SER A 378 31.63 3.57 -37.24
N LYS A 379 31.22 4.77 -37.66
CA LYS A 379 31.82 5.49 -38.81
C LYS A 379 32.90 6.50 -38.42
N VAL A 380 33.05 6.81 -37.14
CA VAL A 380 34.04 7.79 -36.62
C VAL A 380 35.30 7.09 -36.08
N LEU A 381 35.28 5.76 -35.93
CA LEU A 381 36.38 4.96 -35.38
C LEU A 381 37.00 3.96 -36.37
N ASN A 382 36.87 4.18 -37.67
CA ASN A 382 37.65 3.48 -38.70
C ASN A 382 38.19 4.45 -39.74
#